data_AF-A0A2X3JTY7-F1
#
_entry.id   AF-A0A2X3JTY7-F1
#
_cell.length_a   1.000
_cell.length_b   1.000
_cell.length_c   1.000
_cell.angle_alpha   90.00
_cell.angle_beta   90.00
_cell.angle_gamma   90.00
#
_symmetry.space_group_name_H-M   'P 1'
#
loop_
_entity.id
_entity.type
_entity.pdbx_description
1 polymer ?
#
loop_
_entity_poly.entity_id
_entity_poly.type
_entity_poly.pdbx_seq_one_letter_code
_entity_poly.pdbx_strand_id
1 'polypeptide(L)'
;MTEKKYIVALDQGTTSSRAVVMDHDANIISVSQREFEQIYPKPGWVEHDPMEIWATQSSTLVEVLAKSRYQFRSNCSYRYYEPA
;
A
#
# COMPACT_ATOMS: atom_id res chain seq x y z
N MET A 1 -22.34 0.32 -20.48
CA MET A 1 -20.88 0.34 -20.27
C MET A 1 -20.59 -0.37 -18.97
N THR A 2 -19.75 -1.40 -18.98
CA THR A 2 -19.30 -2.08 -17.77
C THR A 2 -18.39 -1.14 -16.98
N GLU A 3 -18.62 -1.02 -15.67
CA GLU A 3 -17.71 -0.24 -14.80
C GLU A 3 -16.35 -0.92 -14.76
N LYS A 4 -15.28 -0.18 -15.10
CA LYS A 4 -13.91 -0.68 -14.97
C LYS A 4 -13.55 -0.76 -13.49
N LYS A 5 -13.18 -1.95 -13.02
CA LYS A 5 -12.67 -2.15 -11.66
C LYS A 5 -11.14 -2.13 -11.69
N TYR A 6 -10.56 -1.68 -10.59
CA TYR A 6 -9.12 -1.62 -10.35
C TYR A 6 -8.83 -2.32 -9.03
N ILE A 7 -7.60 -2.77 -8.87
CA ILE A 7 -7.10 -3.34 -7.63
C ILE A 7 -6.11 -2.37 -7.02
N VAL A 8 -6.21 -2.16 -5.71
CA VAL A 8 -5.17 -1.49 -4.94
C VAL A 8 -4.43 -2.54 -4.12
N ALA A 9 -3.15 -2.74 -4.41
CA ALA A 9 -2.27 -3.60 -3.63
C ALA A 9 -1.56 -2.75 -2.56
N LEU A 10 -1.61 -3.21 -1.32
CA LEU A 10 -0.89 -2.65 -0.18
C LEU A 10 0.24 -3.61 0.17
N ASP A 11 1.47 -3.14 0.10
CA ASP A 11 2.69 -3.92 0.32
C ASP A 11 3.47 -3.27 1.47
N GLN A 12 3.46 -3.93 2.63
CA GLN A 12 4.16 -3.50 3.83
C GLN A 12 5.51 -4.23 3.87
N GLY A 13 6.56 -3.56 3.43
CA GLY A 13 7.91 -4.12 3.37
C GLY A 13 8.66 -4.03 4.71
N THR A 14 9.94 -4.41 4.71
CA THR A 14 10.79 -4.28 5.90
C THR A 14 11.22 -2.85 6.15
N THR A 15 11.42 -2.03 5.11
CA THR A 15 11.94 -0.65 5.20
C THR A 15 11.03 0.40 4.61
N SER A 16 9.93 -0.01 3.98
CA SER A 16 9.01 0.91 3.33
C SER A 16 7.62 0.32 3.17
N SER A 17 6.63 1.21 3.22
CA SER A 17 5.25 0.97 2.83
C SER A 17 5.04 1.35 1.37
N ARG A 18 4.29 0.55 0.60
CA ARG A 18 3.95 0.82 -0.80
C ARG A 18 2.46 0.57 -1.07
N ALA A 19 1.89 1.39 -1.94
CA ALA A 19 0.57 1.19 -2.51
C ALA A 19 0.61 1.28 -4.04
N VAL A 20 -0.06 0.36 -4.73
CA VAL A 20 -0.07 0.26 -6.20
C VAL A 20 -1.51 0.12 -6.69
N VAL A 21 -1.92 0.95 -7.65
CA VAL A 21 -3.19 0.78 -8.38
C VAL A 21 -2.91 0.07 -9.69
N MET A 22 -3.66 -0.98 -9.98
CA MET A 22 -3.54 -1.76 -11.22
C MET A 22 -4.90 -2.10 -11.84
N ASP A 23 -4.92 -2.28 -13.16
CA ASP A 23 -6.09 -2.78 -13.88
C ASP A 23 -6.16 -4.32 -13.90
N HIS A 24 -7.16 -4.87 -14.59
CA HIS A 24 -7.36 -6.33 -14.68
C HIS A 24 -6.30 -7.06 -15.50
N ASP A 25 -5.56 -6.36 -16.36
CA ASP A 25 -4.47 -6.89 -17.16
C ASP A 25 -3.12 -6.74 -16.44
N ALA A 26 -3.16 -6.37 -15.15
CA ALA A 26 -2.02 -6.08 -14.29
C ALA A 26 -1.15 -4.90 -14.76
N ASN A 27 -1.70 -3.99 -15.57
CA ASN A 27 -0.99 -2.74 -15.89
C ASN A 27 -0.98 -1.83 -14.65
N ILE A 28 0.20 -1.30 -14.33
CA ILE A 28 0.37 -0.34 -13.24
C ILE A 28 -0.18 1.02 -13.67
N ILE A 29 -1.14 1.51 -12.91
CA ILE A 29 -1.80 2.80 -13.13
C ILE A 29 -1.12 3.91 -12.32
N SER A 30 -0.84 3.64 -11.05
CA SER A 30 -0.14 4.58 -10.17
C SER A 30 0.54 3.84 -9.01
N VAL A 31 1.59 4.47 -8.46
CA VAL A 31 2.37 3.94 -7.32
C VAL A 31 2.64 5.06 -6.32
N SER A 32 2.63 4.71 -5.04
CA SER A 32 3.17 5.52 -3.96
C SER A 32 4.01 4.65 -3.01
N GLN A 33 5.09 5.20 -2.47
CA GLN A 33 5.99 4.51 -1.55
C GLN A 33 6.56 5.50 -0.54
N ARG A 34 6.69 5.06 0.72
CA ARG A 34 7.29 5.82 1.81
C ARG A 34 8.13 4.90 2.69
N GLU A 35 9.33 5.34 3.01
CA GLU A 35 10.18 4.68 3.99
C GLU A 35 9.72 5.03 5.42
N PHE A 36 10.06 4.17 6.37
CA PHE A 36 9.86 4.37 7.81
C PHE A 36 11.11 3.97 8.59
N GLU A 37 11.26 4.49 9.79
CA GLU A 37 12.45 4.32 10.60
C GLU A 37 12.71 2.86 10.99
N GLN A 38 13.98 2.46 10.97
CA GLN A 38 14.47 1.20 11.52
C GLN A 38 15.10 1.48 12.88
N ILE A 39 14.56 0.91 13.95
CA ILE A 39 15.02 1.17 15.31
C ILE A 39 16.04 0.09 15.69
N TYR A 40 17.26 0.51 16.05
CA TYR A 40 18.37 -0.39 16.43
C TYR A 40 18.78 -0.19 17.89
N PRO A 41 18.00 -0.67 18.87
CA PRO A 41 18.26 -0.39 20.29
C PRO A 41 19.50 -1.12 20.82
N LYS A 42 19.86 -2.26 20.23
CA LYS A 42 21.00 -3.11 20.63
C LYS A 42 21.61 -3.80 19.40
N PRO A 43 22.89 -4.23 19.45
CA PRO A 43 23.49 -5.02 18.38
C PRO A 43 22.65 -6.27 18.06
N GLY A 44 22.31 -6.44 16.79
CA GLY A 44 21.49 -7.56 16.30
C GLY A 44 19.98 -7.41 16.48
N TRP A 45 19.49 -6.31 17.05
CA TRP A 45 18.06 -6.03 17.20
C TRP A 45 17.59 -5.08 16.11
N VAL A 46 16.42 -5.38 15.54
CA VAL A 46 15.71 -4.51 14.61
C VAL A 46 14.26 -4.44 15.06
N GLU A 47 13.80 -3.24 15.39
CA GLU A 47 12.43 -2.97 15.83
C GLU A 47 11.78 -1.95 14.89
N HIS A 48 10.45 -1.99 14.82
CA HIS A 48 9.63 -1.00 14.10
C HIS A 48 8.57 -0.44 15.04
N ASP A 49 8.24 0.85 14.89
CA ASP A 49 7.05 1.41 15.51
C ASP A 49 5.80 1.02 14.70
N PRO A 50 4.83 0.26 15.27
CA PRO A 50 3.60 -0.10 14.58
C PRO A 50 2.78 1.11 14.12
N MET A 51 2.86 2.23 14.84
CA MET A 51 2.16 3.46 14.46
C MET A 51 2.79 4.12 13.24
N GLU A 52 4.12 4.04 13.09
CA GLU A 52 4.80 4.53 11.90
C GLU A 52 4.52 3.65 10.67
N ILE A 53 4.49 2.33 10.85
CA ILE A 53 4.02 1.38 9.82
C ILE A 53 2.61 1.78 9.34
N TRP A 54 1.68 1.94 10.29
CA TRP A 54 0.30 2.32 9.96
C TRP A 54 0.23 3.69 9.26
N ALA A 55 0.93 4.69 9.79
CA ALA A 55 0.93 6.05 9.24
C ALA A 55 1.48 6.08 7.81
N THR A 56 2.58 5.37 7.55
CA THR A 56 3.18 5.30 6.21
C THR A 56 2.32 4.50 5.23
N GLN A 57 1.72 3.38 5.64
CA GLN A 57 0.84 2.61 4.76
C GLN A 57 -0.45 3.38 4.42
N SER A 58 -1.06 4.04 5.40
CA SER A 58 -2.23 4.90 5.16
C SER A 58 -1.89 6.07 4.23
N SER A 59 -0.74 6.72 4.44
CA SER A 59 -0.28 7.83 3.61
C SER A 59 -0.05 7.41 2.16
N THR A 60 0.56 6.24 1.92
CA THR A 60 0.79 5.74 0.55
C THR A 60 -0.52 5.39 -0.15
N LEU A 61 -1.51 4.83 0.55
CA LEU A 61 -2.85 4.60 0.01
C LEU A 61 -3.53 5.90 -0.43
N VAL A 62 -3.56 6.92 0.44
CA VAL A 62 -4.17 8.22 0.11
C VAL A 62 -3.46 8.85 -1.09
N GLU A 63 -2.13 8.82 -1.09
CA GLU A 63 -1.32 9.42 -2.14
C GLU A 63 -1.48 8.69 -3.49
N VAL A 64 -1.52 7.35 -3.50
CA VAL A 64 -1.68 6.59 -4.76
C VAL A 64 -3.06 6.81 -5.38
N LEU A 65 -4.09 6.94 -4.54
CA LEU A 65 -5.45 7.26 -4.98
C LEU A 65 -5.53 8.69 -5.51
N ALA A 66 -4.88 9.66 -4.87
CA ALA A 66 -4.84 11.05 -5.33
C ALA A 66 -4.04 11.22 -6.64
N LYS A 67 -2.98 10.43 -6.84
CA LYS A 67 -2.24 10.35 -8.12
C LYS A 67 -3.08 9.71 -9.22
N SER A 68 -3.94 8.77 -8.84
CA SER A 68 -4.89 8.15 -9.74
C SER A 68 -6.07 9.10 -9.98
N ARG A 69 -6.72 9.04 -11.16
CA ARG A 69 -7.97 9.80 -11.39
C ARG A 69 -9.21 9.07 -10.87
N TYR A 70 -9.03 8.03 -10.06
CA TYR A 70 -10.08 7.10 -9.66
C TYR A 70 -10.51 7.32 -8.22
N GLN A 71 -11.82 7.19 -7.98
CA GLN A 71 -12.41 7.40 -6.67
C GLN A 71 -12.82 6.07 -6.04
N PHE A 72 -12.56 5.94 -4.74
CA PHE A 72 -13.02 4.80 -3.97
C PHE A 72 -14.56 4.79 -3.91
N ARG A 73 -15.19 3.63 -4.16
CA ARG A 73 -16.64 3.47 -4.08
C ARG A 73 -17.00 2.51 -2.94
N SER A 74 -18.22 2.66 -2.42
CA SER A 74 -18.72 1.87 -1.28
C SER A 74 -18.77 0.35 -1.53
N ASN A 75 -18.74 -0.10 -2.79
CA ASN A 75 -18.74 -1.52 -3.16
C ASN A 75 -17.32 -2.10 -3.37
N CYS A 76 -16.34 -1.63 -2.59
CA CYS A 76 -14.99 -2.20 -2.63
C CYS A 76 -14.92 -3.47 -1.78
N SER A 77 -14.46 -4.57 -2.36
CA SER A 77 -14.19 -5.81 -1.64
C SER A 77 -12.72 -5.88 -1.25
N TYR A 78 -12.42 -6.26 -0.01
CA TYR A 78 -11.06 -6.52 0.45
C TYR A 78 -10.77 -8.02 0.38
N ARG A 79 -9.55 -8.37 -0.03
CA ARG A 79 -9.04 -9.74 0.00
C ARG A 79 -7.62 -9.71 0.52
N TYR A 80 -7.35 -10.50 1.55
CA TYR A 80 -6.00 -10.80 1.99
C TYR A 80 -5.40 -11.87 1.07
N TYR A 81 -4.15 -11.68 0.69
CA TYR A 81 -3.39 -12.67 -0.05
C TYR A 81 -2.37 -13.28 0.91
N GLU A 82 -2.61 -14.51 1.36
CA GLU A 82 -1.60 -15.28 2.07
C GLU A 82 -0.75 -16.00 1.01
N PRO A 83 0.57 -15.74 0.94
CA PRO A 83 1.44 -16.55 0.10
C PRO A 83 1.47 -17.98 0.67
N ALA A 84 1.38 -18.97 -0.23
CA ALA A 84 1.51 -20.39 0.09
C ALA A 84 2.90 -20.75 0.63
#